data_AF-A0A1H3CXP6-F1
#
_entry.id   AF-A0A1H3CXP6-F1
#
_cell.length_a   1.000
_cell.length_b   1.000
_cell.length_c   1.000
_cell.angle_alpha   90.00
_cell.angle_beta   90.00
_cell.angle_gamma   90.00
#
_symmetry.space_group_name_H-M   'P 1'
#
loop_
_entity.id
_entity.type
_entity.pdbx_description
1 polymer ?
#
loop_
_entity_poly.entity_id
_entity_poly.type
_entity_poly.pdbx_seq_one_letter_code
_entity_poly.pdbx_strand_id
1 'polypeptide(L)'
;MAIIVVANAFLCAIVTINIVATVRVPRDDLSSRMQRAGQIAFIWLIPILGTTLTIYLMRNDLPRGAGTYPKEPANIEDIVFISGPGVTHSENEDLDHG
;
A
#
# COMPACT_ATOMS: atom_id res chain seq x y z
N MET A 1 6.19 8.69 12.38
CA MET A 1 6.32 8.17 13.75
C MET A 1 5.06 8.43 14.59
N ALA A 2 4.68 9.68 14.86
CA ALA A 2 3.54 10.00 15.75
C ALA A 2 2.19 9.36 15.34
N ILE A 3 1.83 9.39 14.06
CA ILE A 3 0.57 8.82 13.54
C ILE A 3 0.47 7.31 13.81
N ILE A 4 1.57 6.57 13.64
CA ILE A 4 1.61 5.12 13.86
C ILE A 4 1.41 4.80 15.34
N VAL A 5 2.04 5.57 16.23
CA VAL A 5 1.88 5.41 17.68
C VAL A 5 0.43 5.68 18.10
N VAL A 6 -0.18 6.75 17.58
CA VAL A 6 -1.59 7.09 17.85
C VAL A 6 -2.53 6.00 17.34
N ALA A 7 -2.31 5.51 16.12
CA ALA A 7 -3.11 4.43 15.53
C ALA A 7 -3.02 3.14 16.38
N ASN A 8 -1.81 2.76 16.80
CA ASN A 8 -1.59 1.57 17.63
C ASN A 8 -2.21 1.73 19.03
N ALA A 9 -2.12 2.90 19.64
CA ALA A 9 -2.74 3.18 20.94
C ALA A 9 -4.27 3.09 20.85
N PHE A 10 -4.86 3.64 19.78
CA PHE A 10 -6.28 3.57 19.52
C PHE A 10 -6.74 2.11 19.31
N LEU A 11 -6.00 1.33 18.52
CA LEU A 11 -6.25 -0.11 18.33
C LEU A 11 -6.18 -0.87 19.65
N CYS A 12 -5.17 -0.62 20.49
CA CYS A 12 -5.06 -1.24 21.81
C CYS A 12 -6.26 -0.91 22.70
N ALA A 13 -6.74 0.34 22.68
CA ALA A 13 -7.91 0.75 23.44
C ALA A 13 -9.18 0.00 22.98
N ILE A 14 -9.40 -0.10 21.66
CA ILE A 14 -10.53 -0.87 21.10
C ILE A 14 -10.46 -2.34 21.52
N VAL A 15 -9.30 -2.98 21.38
CA VAL A 15 -9.11 -4.38 21.75
C VAL A 15 -9.38 -4.59 23.24
N THR A 16 -8.89 -3.68 24.09
CA THR A 16 -9.11 -3.76 25.55
C THR A 16 -10.60 -3.66 25.89
N ILE A 17 -11.34 -2.75 25.25
CA ILE A 17 -12.79 -2.62 25.45
C ILE A 17 -13.53 -3.89 25.02
N ASN A 18 -13.15 -4.47 23.87
CA ASN A 18 -13.74 -5.72 23.38
C ASN A 18 -13.49 -6.89 24.34
N ILE A 19 -12.28 -7.00 24.89
CA ILE A 19 -11.94 -8.01 25.90
C ILE A 19 -12.77 -7.80 27.16
N VAL A 20 -12.82 -6.57 27.69
CA VAL A 20 -13.61 -6.25 28.89
C VAL A 20 -15.09 -6.56 28.68
N ALA A 21 -15.65 -6.20 27.54
CA ALA A 21 -17.04 -6.52 27.20
C ALA A 21 -17.26 -8.04 27.13
N THR A 22 -16.36 -8.78 26.47
CA THR A 22 -16.43 -10.25 26.35
C THR A 22 -16.34 -10.94 27.71
N VAL A 23 -15.53 -10.41 28.65
CA VAL A 23 -15.41 -10.95 30.02
C VAL A 23 -16.62 -10.57 30.89
N ARG A 24 -17.26 -9.43 30.61
CA ARG A 24 -18.38 -8.91 31.42
C ARG A 24 -19.73 -9.51 31.02
N VAL A 25 -19.95 -9.81 29.74
CA VAL A 25 -21.18 -10.47 29.23
C VAL A 25 -21.51 -11.80 29.92
N PRO A 26 -20.57 -12.75 30.15
CA PRO A 26 -20.89 -14.02 30.81
C PRO A 26 -21.18 -13.90 32.31
N ARG A 27 -20.89 -12.75 32.93
CA ARG A 27 -21.21 -12.48 34.35
C ARG A 27 -22.65 -12.01 34.57
N ASP A 28 -23.41 -11.73 33.51
CA ASP A 28 -24.74 -11.15 33.63
C ASP A 28 -25.84 -12.22 33.67
N ASP A 29 -26.13 -12.74 34.86
CA ASP A 29 -26.94 -13.95 35.13
C ASP A 29 -28.41 -13.88 34.66
N LEU A 30 -28.87 -12.71 34.18
CA LEU A 30 -30.24 -12.51 33.70
C LEU A 30 -30.44 -12.83 32.20
N SER A 31 -29.39 -13.15 31.43
CA SER A 31 -29.50 -13.32 29.97
C SER A 31 -29.35 -14.78 29.51
N SER A 32 -30.25 -15.19 28.59
CA SER A 32 -30.20 -16.51 27.93
C SER A 32 -28.87 -16.72 27.19
N ARG A 33 -28.35 -17.95 27.21
CA ARG A 33 -27.06 -18.32 26.57
C ARG A 33 -27.00 -17.92 25.09
N MET A 34 -28.12 -18.00 24.36
CA MET A 34 -28.17 -17.59 22.95
C MET A 34 -28.12 -16.06 22.78
N GLN A 35 -28.67 -15.31 23.73
CA GLN A 35 -28.67 -13.85 23.70
C GLN A 35 -27.26 -13.29 23.98
N ARG A 36 -26.51 -13.93 24.90
CA ARG A 36 -25.09 -13.63 25.14
C ARG A 36 -24.23 -13.91 23.90
N ALA A 37 -24.45 -15.03 23.23
CA ALA A 37 -23.73 -15.36 22.00
C ALA A 37 -23.99 -14.32 20.90
N GLY A 38 -25.23 -13.85 20.76
CA GLY A 38 -25.59 -12.76 19.84
C GLY A 38 -24.89 -11.44 20.16
N GLN A 39 -24.82 -11.05 21.44
CA GLN A 39 -24.11 -9.83 21.86
C GLN A 39 -22.62 -9.90 21.57
N ILE A 40 -21.98 -11.04 21.87
CA ILE A 40 -20.56 -11.25 21.57
C ILE A 40 -20.33 -11.24 20.06
N ALA A 41 -21.16 -11.94 19.28
CA ALA A 41 -21.07 -11.94 17.83
C ALA A 41 -21.21 -10.53 17.24
N PHE A 42 -22.11 -9.70 17.78
CA PHE A 42 -22.30 -8.32 17.33
C PHE A 42 -21.11 -7.42 17.64
N ILE A 43 -20.50 -7.56 18.83
CA ILE A 43 -19.28 -6.85 19.24
C ILE A 43 -18.14 -7.15 18.25
N TRP A 44 -17.97 -8.40 17.86
CA TRP A 44 -16.92 -8.84 16.93
C TRP A 44 -17.22 -8.54 15.46
N LEU A 45 -18.47 -8.21 15.12
CA LEU A 45 -18.86 -7.96 13.73
C LEU A 45 -18.17 -6.72 13.16
N ILE A 46 -18.06 -5.64 13.96
CA ILE A 46 -17.41 -4.39 13.53
C ILE A 46 -15.92 -4.60 13.17
N PRO A 47 -15.05 -5.18 14.02
CA PRO A 47 -13.65 -5.38 13.68
C PRO A 47 -13.48 -6.35 12.51
N ILE A 48 -14.27 -7.43 12.44
CA ILE A 48 -14.23 -8.37 11.31
C ILE A 48 -14.60 -7.66 10.00
N LEU A 49 -15.67 -6.86 10.02
CA LEU A 49 -16.11 -6.10 8.86
C LEU A 49 -15.06 -5.08 8.43
N GLY A 50 -14.48 -4.34 9.39
CA GLY A 50 -13.43 -3.36 9.13
C GLY A 50 -12.21 -3.99 8.47
N THR A 51 -11.67 -5.08 9.03
CA THR A 51 -10.51 -5.79 8.46
C THR A 51 -10.84 -6.37 7.08
N THR A 52 -12.02 -6.96 6.91
CA THR A 52 -12.44 -7.53 5.62
C THR A 52 -12.53 -6.44 4.55
N LEU A 53 -13.13 -5.29 4.88
CA LEU A 53 -13.25 -4.17 3.96
C LEU A 53 -11.89 -3.58 3.59
N THR A 54 -10.98 -3.40 4.56
CA THR A 54 -9.62 -2.92 4.29
C THR A 54 -8.88 -3.87 3.35
N ILE A 55 -8.92 -5.18 3.59
CA ILE A 55 -8.28 -6.17 2.72
C ILE A 55 -8.91 -6.15 1.33
N TYR A 56 -10.24 -6.07 1.25
CA TYR A 56 -10.95 -6.02 -0.03
C TYR A 56 -10.59 -4.78 -0.84
N LEU A 57 -10.57 -3.61 -0.22
CA LEU A 57 -10.20 -2.35 -0.87
C LEU A 57 -8.72 -2.35 -1.29
N MET A 58 -7.82 -2.79 -0.40
CA MET A 58 -6.38 -2.83 -0.68
C MET A 58 -6.05 -3.82 -1.82
N ARG A 59 -6.86 -4.86 -2.03
CA ARG A 59 -6.68 -5.80 -3.15
C ARG A 59 -7.06 -5.20 -4.50
N ASN A 60 -7.94 -4.20 -4.55
CA ASN A 60 -8.32 -3.50 -5.78
C ASN A 60 -7.30 -2.44 -6.19
N ASP A 61 -6.52 -1.94 -5.22
CA ASP A 61 -5.31 -1.16 -5.46
C ASP A 61 -4.15 -2.12 -5.78
N LEU A 62 -4.23 -2.83 -6.91
CA LEU A 62 -3.02 -3.46 -7.45
C LEU A 62 -1.95 -2.36 -7.55
N PRO A 63 -0.72 -2.59 -7.04
CA PRO A 63 0.35 -1.63 -7.21
C PRO A 63 0.46 -1.35 -8.69
N ARG A 64 0.15 -0.12 -9.12
CA ARG A 64 0.43 0.35 -10.48
C ARG A 64 1.84 -0.11 -10.76
N GLY A 65 1.96 -1.10 -11.68
CA GLY A 65 3.21 -1.81 -11.92
C GLY A 65 4.31 -0.79 -11.97
N ALA A 66 5.34 -0.98 -11.14
CA ALA A 66 6.48 -0.09 -11.05
C ALA A 66 6.85 0.28 -12.48
N GLY A 67 6.50 1.51 -12.88
CA GLY A 67 6.80 1.97 -14.22
C GLY A 67 8.28 1.71 -14.37
N THR A 68 8.68 1.04 -15.44
CA THR A 68 10.09 0.87 -15.77
C THR A 68 10.64 2.29 -15.86
N TYR A 69 11.16 2.81 -14.75
CA TYR A 69 11.82 4.10 -14.72
C TYR A 69 12.95 3.94 -15.73
N PRO A 70 13.03 4.81 -16.75
CA PRO A 70 14.20 4.84 -17.61
C PRO A 70 15.41 4.85 -16.68
N LYS A 71 16.26 3.82 -16.79
CA LYS A 71 17.49 3.77 -16.01
C LYS A 71 18.21 5.09 -16.28
N GLU A 72 18.36 5.90 -15.25
CA GLU A 72 19.21 7.08 -15.30
C GLU A 72 20.56 6.61 -15.83
N PRO A 73 21.08 7.19 -16.94
CA PRO A 73 22.35 6.74 -17.49
C PRO A 73 23.40 6.88 -16.39
N ALA A 74 24.07 5.77 -16.08
CA ALA A 74 24.96 5.63 -14.93
C ALA A 74 26.19 6.54 -14.99
N ASN A 75 26.36 7.31 -16.07
CA ASN A 75 27.46 8.22 -16.24
C ASN A 75 27.03 9.45 -17.03
N ILE A 76 27.24 10.64 -16.46
CA ILE A 76 27.05 11.92 -17.16
C ILE A 76 28.02 12.01 -18.36
N GLU A 77 29.11 11.25 -18.34
CA GLU A 77 30.09 11.12 -19.42
C GLU A 77 29.49 10.55 -20.72
N ASP A 78 28.47 9.68 -20.64
CA ASP A 78 27.80 9.12 -21.82
C ASP A 78 26.85 10.14 -22.48
N ILE A 79 26.30 11.08 -21.71
CA ILE A 79 25.40 12.13 -22.22
C ILE A 79 26.21 13.15 -23.05
N VAL A 80 27.45 13.44 -22.62
CA VAL A 80 28.33 14.39 -23.32
C VAL A 80 28.80 13.84 -24.68
N PHE A 81 28.91 12.51 -24.83
CA PHE A 81 29.33 11.90 -26.10
C PHE A 81 28.24 11.94 -27.19
N ILE A 82 26.96 11.98 -26.82
CA ILE A 82 25.84 12.08 -27.77
C ILE A 82 25.57 13.53 -28.19
N SER A 83 26.02 14.51 -27.41
CA SER A 83 25.89 15.95 -27.69
C SER A 83 27.23 16.64 -27.96
N GLY A 84 28.18 15.95 -28.60
CA GLY A 84 29.39 16.57 -29.14
C GLY A 84 29.10 17.38 -30.43
N PRO A 85 29.49 18.67 -30.51
CA PRO A 85 29.30 19.51 -31.69
C PRO A 85 30.40 19.21 -32.72
N GLY A 86 30.12 18.45 -33.77
CA GLY A 86 31.17 18.23 -34.78
C GLY A 86 30.98 17.15 -35.84
N VAL A 87 29.77 16.85 -36.30
CA VAL A 87 29.60 16.14 -37.58
C VAL A 87 29.25 17.16 -38.65
N THR A 88 30.26 17.94 -39.05
CA THR A 88 30.34 18.51 -40.38
C THR A 88 31.01 17.46 -41.27
N HIS A 89 30.21 16.62 -41.94
CA HIS A 89 30.67 15.99 -43.17
C HIS A 89 30.19 16.88 -44.33
N SER A 90 31.01 17.89 -44.64
CA SER A 90 31.05 18.51 -45.96
C SER A 90 31.94 17.65 -46.88
N GLU A 91 31.79 17.89 -48.18
CA GLU A 91 32.63 17.45 -49.30
C GLU A 91 32.52 15.97 -49.68
N ASN A 92 31.96 15.62 -50.85
CA ASN A 92 32.28 15.97 -52.26
C ASN A 92 33.05 14.81 -52.89
N GLU A 93 32.76 14.57 -54.17
CA GLU A 93 33.46 13.65 -55.09
C GLU A 93 33.15 12.17 -54.76
N ASP A 94 32.37 11.45 -55.58
CA ASP A 94 32.77 11.09 -56.94
C ASP A 94 31.56 11.04 -57.90
N LEU A 95 31.53 12.03 -58.79
CA LEU A 95 31.29 11.75 -60.19
C LEU A 95 32.50 10.97 -60.69
N ASP A 96 32.39 9.67 -61.00
CA ASP A 96 33.11 9.15 -62.15
C ASP A 96 32.65 7.79 -62.68
N HIS A 97 32.33 7.82 -63.98
CA HIS A 97 32.54 6.84 -65.04
C HIS A 97 32.05 5.38 -64.89
N GLY A 98 31.02 5.07 -65.68
CA GLY A 98 30.66 3.71 -66.12
C GLY A 98 29.39 3.68 -66.96
#